data_AF-A0A7S2KMQ5-F1
#
_entry.id   AF-A0A7S2KMQ5-F1
#
_cell.length_a   1.000
_cell.length_b   1.000
_cell.length_c   1.000
_cell.angle_alpha   90.00
_cell.angle_beta   90.00
_cell.angle_gamma   90.00
#
_symmetry.space_group_name_H-M   'P 1'
#
loop_
_entity.id
_entity.type
_entity.pdbx_description
1 polymer ?
#
loop_
_entity_poly.entity_id
_entity_poly.type
_entity_poly.pdbx_seq_one_letter_code
_entity_poly.pdbx_strand_id
1 'polypeptide(L)'
;WDSTPAIAARLEPCSAALFDLMPRDVQYEICFGGRERQTHSLHLPSISTDRLLLRFVEIELQRRHSLGLITEDFFQGVHYPTLHHARSSCPTNFDCDLAYSLGWAAALLAYQGRSGLLVKASNLDGAVEAWRIDAIPLTSLLNARYDEDTSEYVIIPGCMQLLRQRGIVRPFTLLPPMEERCGVFRGPVQFSGPAATDPAHRSTWFMEHMPRQDPTTPLRHISELCGELQSMMAQAKAESTLYAVNTILANAVSILDAYKSLDVSSRRAAQSLADIPIDVAPHVWRTKIEDALR
;
A
#
# COMPACT_ATOMS: atom_id res chain seq x y z
N TRP A 1 32.32 11.78 -14.14
CA TRP A 1 32.16 13.24 -14.15
C TRP A 1 32.75 13.85 -15.40
N ASP A 2 34.03 13.61 -15.72
CA ASP A 2 34.68 14.22 -16.90
C ASP A 2 34.16 13.71 -18.26
N SER A 3 33.54 12.54 -18.28
CA SER A 3 32.90 11.96 -19.48
C SER A 3 31.49 12.47 -19.75
N THR A 4 30.87 13.20 -18.81
CA THR A 4 29.50 13.71 -18.93
C THR A 4 29.31 14.66 -20.13
N PRO A 5 30.22 15.62 -20.40
CA PRO A 5 30.11 16.49 -21.59
C PRO A 5 30.22 15.73 -22.92
N ALA A 6 31.02 14.65 -22.96
CA ALA A 6 31.16 13.81 -24.14
C ALA A 6 29.88 13.00 -24.42
N ILE A 7 29.12 12.65 -23.37
CA ILE A 7 27.80 12.02 -23.51
C ILE A 7 26.78 13.05 -24.01
N ALA A 8 26.77 14.26 -23.43
CA ALA A 8 25.88 15.34 -23.86
C ALA A 8 26.04 15.67 -25.37
N ALA A 9 27.27 15.67 -25.88
CA ALA A 9 27.57 15.90 -27.29
C ALA A 9 27.00 14.84 -28.26
N ARG A 10 26.58 13.68 -27.75
CA ARG A 10 25.96 12.59 -28.53
C ARG A 10 24.43 12.60 -28.46
N LEU A 11 23.83 13.46 -27.64
CA LEU A 11 22.40 13.60 -27.52
C LEU A 11 21.83 14.48 -28.65
N GLU A 12 20.56 14.30 -28.96
CA GLU A 12 19.84 15.24 -29.83
C GLU A 12 19.84 16.65 -29.22
N PRO A 13 19.80 17.73 -30.03
CA PRO A 13 19.95 19.10 -29.53
C PRO A 13 19.01 19.47 -28.38
N CYS A 14 17.74 19.07 -28.47
CA CYS A 14 16.74 19.33 -27.41
C CYS A 14 17.07 18.58 -26.12
N SER A 15 17.49 17.32 -26.23
CA SER A 15 17.86 16.47 -25.10
C SER A 15 19.18 16.94 -24.45
N ALA A 16 20.15 17.37 -25.26
CA ALA A 16 21.40 17.96 -24.78
C ALA A 16 21.14 19.24 -23.98
N ALA A 17 20.31 20.15 -24.50
CA ALA A 17 19.97 21.38 -23.80
C ALA A 17 19.26 21.13 -22.46
N LEU A 18 18.33 20.16 -22.40
CA LEU A 18 17.69 19.76 -21.15
C LEU A 18 18.66 19.13 -20.17
N PHE A 19 19.58 18.28 -20.67
CA PHE A 19 20.59 17.65 -19.86
C PHE A 19 21.55 18.67 -19.24
N ASP A 20 21.99 19.65 -20.02
CA ASP A 20 22.87 20.74 -19.55
C ASP A 20 22.23 21.63 -18.49
N LEU A 21 20.89 21.76 -18.49
CA LEU A 21 20.16 22.49 -17.46
C LEU A 21 20.18 21.79 -16.09
N MET A 22 20.35 20.47 -16.07
CA MET A 22 20.33 19.69 -14.83
C MET A 22 21.60 19.94 -14.00
N PRO A 23 21.52 19.87 -12.66
CA PRO A 23 22.70 19.82 -11.78
C PRO A 23 23.67 18.71 -12.18
N ARG A 24 24.98 18.95 -12.05
CA ARG A 24 26.02 18.00 -12.46
C ARG A 24 25.87 16.63 -11.82
N ASP A 25 25.43 16.58 -10.57
CA ASP A 25 25.23 15.34 -9.82
C ASP A 25 24.03 14.54 -10.31
N VAL A 26 22.96 15.21 -10.72
CA VAL A 26 21.84 14.55 -11.42
C VAL A 26 22.27 14.05 -12.81
N GLN A 27 23.04 14.85 -13.55
CA GLN A 27 23.61 14.41 -14.83
C GLN A 27 24.47 13.15 -14.66
N TYR A 28 25.31 13.12 -13.62
CA TYR A 28 26.13 11.96 -13.30
C TYR A 28 25.26 10.73 -12.99
N GLU A 29 24.24 10.91 -12.15
CA GLU A 29 23.33 9.84 -11.78
C GLU A 29 22.54 9.28 -12.97
N ILE A 30 22.12 10.14 -13.91
CA ILE A 30 21.48 9.74 -15.16
C ILE A 30 22.44 8.92 -16.03
N CYS A 31 23.70 9.34 -16.17
CA CYS A 31 24.67 8.68 -17.03
C CYS A 31 25.26 7.39 -16.44
N PHE A 32 25.44 7.33 -15.11
CA PHE A 32 26.23 6.29 -14.46
C PHE A 32 25.47 5.51 -13.38
N GLY A 33 24.35 6.01 -12.88
CA GLY A 33 23.61 5.39 -11.77
C GLY A 33 23.09 3.98 -12.08
N GLY A 34 22.70 3.71 -13.32
CA GLY A 34 22.33 2.35 -13.76
C GLY A 34 23.53 1.39 -13.78
N ARG A 35 24.72 1.87 -14.17
CA ARG A 35 25.94 1.06 -14.26
C ARG A 35 26.43 0.60 -12.91
N GLU A 36 26.44 1.48 -11.91
CA GLU A 36 26.84 1.15 -10.54
C GLU A 36 25.99 0.03 -9.93
N ARG A 37 24.74 -0.09 -10.39
CA ARG A 37 23.77 -1.06 -9.88
C ARG A 37 23.58 -2.28 -10.79
N GLN A 38 24.39 -2.39 -11.85
CA GLN A 38 24.29 -3.47 -12.85
C GLN A 38 22.88 -3.59 -13.47
N THR A 39 22.18 -2.46 -13.60
CA THR A 39 20.85 -2.40 -14.22
C THR A 39 20.89 -1.53 -15.46
N HIS A 40 20.17 -1.93 -16.52
CA HIS A 40 20.02 -1.10 -17.72
C HIS A 40 19.05 0.08 -17.53
N SER A 41 18.41 0.17 -16.36
CA SER A 41 17.39 1.18 -16.05
C SER A 41 17.92 2.27 -15.12
N LEU A 42 17.44 3.49 -15.34
CA LEU A 42 17.67 4.61 -14.44
C LEU A 42 16.96 4.38 -13.12
N HIS A 43 17.65 4.59 -12.00
CA HIS A 43 17.03 4.54 -10.68
C HIS A 43 16.44 5.90 -10.30
N LEU A 44 15.22 6.17 -10.77
CA LEU A 44 14.50 7.41 -10.46
C LEU A 44 14.42 7.76 -8.96
N PRO A 45 14.27 6.80 -8.01
CA PRO A 45 14.17 7.15 -6.59
C PRO A 45 15.41 7.80 -5.96
N SER A 46 16.60 7.64 -6.54
CA SER A 46 17.80 8.32 -6.01
C SER A 46 17.92 9.76 -6.51
N ILE A 47 17.26 10.10 -7.62
CA ILE A 47 17.20 11.47 -8.13
C ILE A 47 16.21 12.26 -7.27
N SER A 48 16.76 13.11 -6.40
CA SER A 48 15.98 14.00 -5.53
C SER A 48 15.32 15.11 -6.35
N THR A 49 14.02 14.95 -6.66
CA THR A 49 13.26 15.88 -7.52
C THR A 49 13.08 17.25 -6.88
N ASP A 50 12.94 17.30 -5.57
CA ASP A 50 12.96 18.51 -4.75
C ASP A 50 14.26 19.31 -4.89
N ARG A 51 15.41 18.63 -4.91
CA ARG A 51 16.71 19.29 -5.19
C ARG A 51 16.76 19.89 -6.60
N LEU A 52 16.20 19.18 -7.59
CA LEU A 52 16.07 19.71 -8.96
C LEU A 52 15.21 20.97 -9.00
N LEU A 53 14.04 20.93 -8.36
CA LEU A 53 13.12 22.08 -8.29
C LEU A 53 13.78 23.27 -7.60
N LEU A 54 14.47 23.04 -6.48
CA LEU A 54 15.23 24.07 -5.78
C LEU A 54 16.22 24.76 -6.73
N ARG A 55 17.00 23.97 -7.47
CA ARG A 55 17.98 24.53 -8.39
C ARG A 55 17.35 25.32 -9.53
N PHE A 56 16.23 24.84 -10.10
CA PHE A 56 15.53 25.57 -11.16
C PHE A 56 14.97 26.89 -10.67
N VAL A 57 14.47 26.95 -9.44
CA VAL A 57 14.04 28.21 -8.82
C VAL A 57 15.21 29.17 -8.64
N GLU A 58 16.36 28.70 -8.14
CA GLU A 58 17.56 29.53 -7.99
C GLU A 58 18.02 30.13 -9.32
N ILE A 59 18.10 29.32 -10.38
CA ILE A 59 18.53 29.77 -11.72
C ILE A 59 17.57 30.84 -12.25
N GLU A 60 16.26 30.61 -12.11
CA GLU A 60 15.26 31.56 -12.60
C GLU A 60 15.28 32.86 -11.80
N LEU A 61 15.48 32.82 -10.48
CA LEU A 61 15.62 34.02 -9.65
C LEU A 61 16.88 34.81 -10.00
N GLN A 62 18.01 34.14 -10.21
CA GLN A 62 19.25 34.77 -10.66
C GLN A 62 19.07 35.46 -12.02
N ARG A 63 18.38 34.79 -12.96
CA ARG A 63 18.04 35.36 -14.27
C ARG A 63 17.15 36.60 -14.14
N ARG A 64 16.17 36.60 -13.22
CA ARG A 64 15.32 37.77 -12.98
C ARG A 64 16.07 38.92 -12.32
N HIS A 65 16.98 38.61 -11.41
CA HIS A 65 17.85 39.61 -10.79
C HIS A 65 18.78 40.26 -11.82
N SER A 66 19.41 39.49 -12.73
CA SER A 66 20.26 40.04 -13.79
C SER A 66 19.49 40.91 -14.80
N LEU A 67 18.19 40.65 -14.98
CA LEU A 67 17.28 41.48 -15.77
C LEU A 67 16.73 42.71 -15.02
N GLY A 68 17.07 42.88 -13.74
CA GLY A 68 16.58 43.99 -12.90
C GLY A 68 15.11 43.87 -12.49
N LEU A 69 14.50 42.67 -12.63
CA LEU A 69 13.10 42.42 -12.24
C LEU A 69 12.93 42.18 -10.73
N ILE A 70 14.03 41.83 -10.05
CA ILE A 70 14.09 41.60 -8.61
C ILE A 70 15.34 42.33 -8.11
N THR A 71 15.20 43.13 -7.06
CA THR A 71 16.28 43.94 -6.49
C THR A 71 16.99 43.30 -5.29
N GLU A 72 16.35 42.32 -4.64
CA GLU A 72 16.87 41.68 -3.44
C GLU A 72 16.90 40.15 -3.57
N ASP A 73 17.98 39.54 -3.09
CA ASP A 73 18.08 38.10 -2.93
C ASP A 73 17.33 37.68 -1.65
N PHE A 74 16.10 37.21 -1.81
CA PHE A 74 15.23 36.80 -0.69
C PHE A 74 15.14 35.29 -0.50
N PHE A 75 15.54 34.50 -1.51
CA PHE A 75 15.30 33.05 -1.52
C PHE A 75 16.53 32.28 -1.05
N GLN A 76 16.37 31.56 0.07
CA GLN A 76 17.32 30.56 0.55
C GLN A 76 16.59 29.24 0.69
N GLY A 77 16.58 28.44 -0.36
CA GLY A 77 15.97 27.13 -0.29
C GLY A 77 16.93 26.09 0.28
N VAL A 78 16.42 25.22 1.15
CA VAL A 78 17.16 24.10 1.71
C VAL A 78 16.40 22.82 1.42
N HIS A 79 17.11 21.81 0.94
CA HIS A 79 16.59 20.48 0.73
C HIS A 79 16.98 19.58 1.92
N TYR A 80 15.97 19.01 2.58
CA TYR A 80 16.15 18.03 3.65
C TYR A 80 15.57 16.67 3.20
N PRO A 81 16.41 15.64 3.01
CA PRO A 81 15.93 14.31 2.63
C PRO A 81 15.24 13.62 3.82
N THR A 82 13.96 13.91 4.04
CA THR A 82 13.19 13.43 5.20
C THR A 82 12.82 11.95 5.12
N LEU A 83 12.77 11.38 3.91
CA LEU A 83 12.27 10.02 3.70
C LEU A 83 13.13 8.95 4.39
N HIS A 84 14.45 9.12 4.43
CA HIS A 84 15.34 8.18 5.12
C HIS A 84 15.13 8.21 6.64
N HIS A 85 14.97 9.40 7.22
CA HIS A 85 14.70 9.56 8.64
C HIS A 85 13.33 9.02 9.04
N ALA A 86 12.32 9.19 8.18
CA ALA A 86 10.97 8.71 8.43
C ALA A 86 10.83 7.18 8.38
N ARG A 87 11.70 6.46 7.66
CA ARG A 87 11.63 5.00 7.54
C ARG A 87 12.18 4.24 8.74
N SER A 88 13.02 4.89 9.54
CA SER A 88 13.67 4.28 10.72
C SER A 88 13.23 4.95 12.03
N SER A 89 12.16 5.73 12.01
CA SER A 89 11.56 6.29 13.22
C SER A 89 10.80 5.22 14.00
N CYS A 90 10.49 5.52 15.26
CA CYS A 90 9.63 4.68 16.08
C CYS A 90 8.25 4.50 15.38
N PRO A 91 7.75 3.27 15.20
CA PRO A 91 6.44 3.02 14.59
C PRO A 91 5.34 3.61 15.48
N THR A 92 4.28 4.15 14.87
CA THR A 92 3.13 4.68 15.64
C THR A 92 2.38 3.55 16.36
N ASN A 93 1.54 3.87 17.35
CA ASN A 93 0.67 2.85 17.97
C ASN A 93 -0.16 2.10 16.92
N PHE A 94 -0.68 2.82 15.92
CA PHE A 94 -1.38 2.22 14.79
C PHE A 94 -0.52 1.22 14.00
N ASP A 95 0.71 1.60 13.65
CA ASP A 95 1.63 0.71 12.93
C ASP A 95 2.00 -0.52 13.76
N CYS A 96 2.17 -0.35 15.08
CA CYS A 96 2.40 -1.45 16.02
C CYS A 96 1.22 -2.43 16.04
N ASP A 97 0.00 -1.94 16.23
CA ASP A 97 -1.22 -2.76 16.27
C ASP A 97 -1.44 -3.47 14.93
N LEU A 98 -1.21 -2.77 13.82
CA LEU A 98 -1.34 -3.31 12.47
C LEU A 98 -0.29 -4.40 12.21
N ALA A 99 0.98 -4.13 12.50
CA ALA A 99 2.06 -5.10 12.31
C ALA A 99 1.84 -6.36 13.17
N TYR A 100 1.41 -6.18 14.42
CA TYR A 100 1.12 -7.29 15.33
C TYR A 100 -0.05 -8.14 14.80
N SER A 101 -1.15 -7.50 14.41
CA SER A 101 -2.33 -8.18 13.88
C SER A 101 -2.04 -8.95 12.59
N LEU A 102 -1.29 -8.35 11.67
CA LEU A 102 -0.88 -8.98 10.42
C LEU A 102 0.07 -10.17 10.66
N GLY A 103 1.06 -9.99 11.54
CA GLY A 103 2.01 -11.05 11.90
C GLY A 103 1.33 -12.24 12.58
N TRP A 104 0.41 -11.98 13.51
CA TRP A 104 -0.37 -13.02 14.18
C TRP A 104 -1.21 -13.83 13.19
N ALA A 105 -1.93 -13.17 12.29
CA ALA A 105 -2.73 -13.85 11.27
C ALA A 105 -1.86 -14.63 10.28
N ALA A 106 -0.69 -14.11 9.91
CA ALA A 106 0.26 -14.83 9.07
C ALA A 106 0.76 -16.11 9.74
N ALA A 107 1.08 -16.04 11.04
CA ALA A 107 1.47 -17.21 11.84
C ALA A 107 0.33 -18.24 11.91
N LEU A 108 -0.92 -17.80 12.07
CA LEU A 108 -2.08 -18.70 12.07
C LEU A 108 -2.28 -19.41 10.72
N LEU A 109 -2.13 -18.69 9.60
CA LEU A 109 -2.20 -19.29 8.27
C LEU A 109 -1.10 -20.33 8.06
N ALA A 110 0.13 -20.01 8.47
CA ALA A 110 1.26 -20.93 8.40
C ALA A 110 1.04 -22.18 9.27
N TYR A 111 0.52 -22.01 10.49
CA TYR A 111 0.16 -23.12 11.38
C TYR A 111 -0.90 -24.05 10.76
N GLN A 112 -1.85 -23.49 10.00
CA GLN A 112 -2.85 -24.25 9.25
C GLN A 112 -2.35 -24.85 7.92
N GLY A 113 -1.05 -24.69 7.60
CA GLY A 113 -0.46 -25.20 6.36
C GLY A 113 -0.93 -24.46 5.09
N ARG A 114 -1.44 -23.23 5.21
CA ARG A 114 -1.86 -22.39 4.08
C ARG A 114 -0.65 -21.61 3.54
N SER A 115 -0.43 -21.64 2.23
CA SER A 115 0.69 -20.95 1.56
C SER A 115 0.20 -20.13 0.35
N GLY A 116 1.01 -19.20 -0.13
CA GLY A 116 0.69 -18.34 -1.28
C GLY A 116 -0.39 -17.29 -0.99
N LEU A 117 -0.65 -17.00 0.29
CA LEU A 117 -1.62 -16.02 0.74
C LEU A 117 -0.93 -14.78 1.31
N LEU A 118 -1.52 -13.61 1.07
CA LEU A 118 -1.17 -12.34 1.69
C LEU A 118 -2.24 -11.98 2.73
N VAL A 119 -1.82 -11.70 3.97
CA VAL A 119 -2.73 -11.19 5.00
C VAL A 119 -3.14 -9.76 4.66
N LYS A 120 -4.42 -9.46 4.81
CA LYS A 120 -5.02 -8.17 4.54
C LYS A 120 -5.79 -7.72 5.77
N ALA A 121 -5.62 -6.45 6.15
CA ALA A 121 -6.46 -5.79 7.15
C ALA A 121 -7.44 -4.82 6.47
N SER A 122 -8.64 -4.69 7.02
CA SER A 122 -9.67 -3.77 6.56
C SER A 122 -10.39 -3.10 7.74
N ASN A 123 -11.12 -2.02 7.46
CA ASN A 123 -11.75 -1.13 8.46
C ASN A 123 -10.74 -0.45 9.40
N LEU A 124 -9.58 -0.06 8.86
CA LEU A 124 -8.48 0.56 9.60
C LEU A 124 -8.80 1.99 10.10
N ASP A 125 -9.88 2.60 9.61
CA ASP A 125 -10.43 3.87 10.08
C ASP A 125 -11.03 3.77 11.49
N GLY A 126 -11.39 2.56 11.92
CA GLY A 126 -11.98 2.29 13.23
C GLY A 126 -10.99 2.07 14.37
N ALA A 127 -11.55 1.71 15.52
CA ALA A 127 -10.79 1.13 16.63
C ALA A 127 -10.25 -0.26 16.23
N VAL A 128 -9.17 -0.70 16.89
CA VAL A 128 -8.44 -1.94 16.55
C VAL A 128 -9.37 -3.16 16.63
N GLU A 129 -10.31 -3.16 17.56
CA GLU A 129 -11.29 -4.23 17.78
C GLU A 129 -12.28 -4.38 16.61
N ALA A 130 -12.47 -3.31 15.82
CA ALA A 130 -13.34 -3.32 14.65
C ALA A 130 -12.60 -3.71 13.36
N TRP A 131 -11.28 -3.89 13.43
CA TRP A 131 -10.49 -4.29 12.27
C TRP A 131 -10.83 -5.71 11.86
N ARG A 132 -10.85 -5.94 10.55
CA ARG A 132 -11.08 -7.27 9.98
C ARG A 132 -9.83 -7.74 9.29
N ILE A 133 -9.40 -8.94 9.66
CA ILE A 133 -8.22 -9.59 9.10
C ILE A 133 -8.64 -10.74 8.22
N ASP A 134 -8.23 -10.68 6.96
CA ASP A 134 -8.51 -11.65 5.91
C ASP A 134 -7.20 -12.10 5.25
N ALA A 135 -7.30 -13.07 4.34
CA ALA A 135 -6.18 -13.50 3.50
C ALA A 135 -6.61 -13.53 2.03
N ILE A 136 -5.74 -13.05 1.14
CA ILE A 136 -5.98 -13.05 -0.31
C ILE A 136 -4.88 -13.83 -1.04
N PRO A 137 -5.19 -14.56 -2.12
CA PRO A 137 -4.17 -15.22 -2.92
C PRO A 137 -3.19 -14.21 -3.51
N LEU A 138 -1.89 -14.41 -3.31
CA LEU A 138 -0.85 -13.48 -3.79
C LEU A 138 -0.93 -13.28 -5.31
N THR A 139 -1.27 -14.35 -6.05
CA THR A 139 -1.44 -14.32 -7.51
C THR A 139 -2.56 -13.39 -7.98
N SER A 140 -3.57 -13.11 -7.15
CA SER A 140 -4.64 -12.16 -7.49
C SER A 140 -4.16 -10.71 -7.56
N LEU A 141 -2.96 -10.42 -7.03
CA LEU A 141 -2.33 -9.11 -7.05
C LEU A 141 -1.27 -8.97 -8.15
N LEU A 142 -1.14 -9.97 -9.04
CA LEU A 142 -0.10 -10.01 -10.07
C LEU A 142 -0.73 -9.96 -11.46
N ASN A 143 -0.07 -9.26 -12.38
CA ASN A 143 -0.38 -9.23 -13.80
C ASN A 143 0.80 -9.78 -14.59
N ALA A 144 0.51 -10.48 -15.69
CA ALA A 144 1.53 -10.85 -16.68
C ALA A 144 1.55 -9.78 -17.78
N ARG A 145 2.74 -9.23 -18.07
CA ARG A 145 2.97 -8.33 -19.21
C ARG A 145 3.99 -9.00 -20.12
N TYR A 146 3.69 -9.04 -21.41
CA TYR A 146 4.69 -9.44 -22.40
C TYR A 146 5.66 -8.29 -22.63
N ASP A 147 6.96 -8.58 -22.55
CA ASP A 147 8.02 -7.63 -22.85
C ASP A 147 8.54 -7.91 -24.27
N GLU A 148 8.34 -6.94 -25.17
CA GLU A 148 8.73 -7.08 -26.58
C GLU A 148 10.25 -7.12 -26.77
N ASP A 149 11.00 -6.43 -25.90
CA ASP A 149 12.45 -6.33 -26.02
C ASP A 149 13.15 -7.64 -25.65
N THR A 150 12.63 -8.34 -24.64
CA THR A 150 13.17 -9.63 -24.17
C THR A 150 12.43 -10.84 -24.71
N SER A 151 11.26 -10.63 -25.35
CA SER A 151 10.35 -11.69 -25.82
C SER A 151 9.85 -12.64 -24.72
N GLU A 152 9.80 -12.17 -23.47
CA GLU A 152 9.42 -12.94 -22.28
C GLU A 152 8.21 -12.34 -21.56
N TYR A 153 7.51 -13.16 -20.76
CA TYR A 153 6.46 -12.68 -19.86
C TYR A 153 7.05 -12.26 -18.52
N VAL A 154 6.84 -10.99 -18.16
CA VAL A 154 7.24 -10.43 -16.88
C VAL A 154 6.02 -10.35 -15.97
N ILE A 155 6.13 -10.94 -14.77
CA ILE A 155 5.11 -10.84 -13.73
C ILE A 155 5.33 -9.54 -12.97
N ILE A 156 4.33 -8.67 -12.96
CA ILE A 156 4.37 -7.35 -12.32
C ILE A 156 3.23 -7.21 -11.30
N PRO A 157 3.42 -6.45 -10.21
CA PRO A 157 2.32 -6.10 -9.32
C PRO A 157 1.18 -5.39 -10.07
N GLY A 158 -0.04 -5.84 -9.84
CA GLY A 158 -1.26 -5.23 -10.36
C GLY A 158 -1.51 -3.89 -9.68
N CYS A 159 -1.39 -2.80 -10.42
CA CYS A 159 -1.75 -1.47 -9.92
C CYS A 159 -3.26 -1.25 -10.07
N MET A 160 -4.01 -1.33 -8.96
CA MET A 160 -5.44 -1.02 -8.94
C MET A 160 -5.70 0.37 -8.34
N GLN A 161 -6.23 1.29 -9.15
CA GLN A 161 -6.67 2.60 -8.68
C GLN A 161 -8.17 2.56 -8.29
N LEU A 162 -8.49 1.79 -7.25
CA LEU A 162 -9.87 1.51 -6.82
C LEU A 162 -10.72 2.78 -6.63
N LEU A 163 -10.16 3.81 -5.99
CA LEU A 163 -10.88 5.07 -5.76
C LEU A 163 -11.16 5.83 -7.07
N ARG A 164 -10.22 5.80 -8.02
CA ARG A 164 -10.39 6.44 -9.33
C ARG A 164 -11.46 5.75 -10.17
N GLN A 165 -11.51 4.41 -10.15
CA GLN A 165 -12.57 3.65 -10.84
C GLN A 165 -13.97 3.98 -10.32
N ARG A 166 -14.06 4.47 -9.07
CA ARG A 166 -15.31 4.91 -8.44
C ARG A 166 -15.59 6.40 -8.62
N GLY A 167 -14.81 7.11 -9.43
CA GLY A 167 -14.96 8.55 -9.63
C GLY A 167 -14.54 9.40 -8.43
N ILE A 168 -13.85 8.82 -7.44
CA ILE A 168 -13.40 9.55 -6.26
C ILE A 168 -12.13 10.34 -6.62
N VAL A 169 -12.24 11.66 -6.57
CA VAL A 169 -11.18 12.60 -6.98
C VAL A 169 -10.24 12.89 -5.81
N ARG A 170 -8.93 12.86 -6.06
CA ARG A 170 -7.93 13.18 -5.05
C ARG A 170 -8.04 14.66 -4.62
N PRO A 171 -7.91 14.97 -3.32
CA PRO A 171 -8.16 16.31 -2.78
C PRO A 171 -7.13 17.34 -3.28
N PHE A 172 -5.92 16.90 -3.64
CA PHE A 172 -4.84 17.79 -4.08
C PHE A 172 -4.82 18.06 -5.59
N THR A 173 -5.88 17.69 -6.33
CA THR A 173 -5.99 18.05 -7.75
C THR A 173 -6.20 19.55 -7.95
N LEU A 174 -6.79 20.24 -6.98
CA LEU A 174 -6.99 21.68 -6.96
C LEU A 174 -6.56 22.21 -5.59
N LEU A 175 -5.28 22.60 -5.48
CA LEU A 175 -4.84 23.34 -4.30
C LEU A 175 -5.43 24.75 -4.36
N PRO A 176 -5.95 25.30 -3.24
CA PRO A 176 -6.42 26.69 -3.22
C PRO A 176 -5.28 27.66 -3.57
N PRO A 177 -5.59 28.91 -3.97
CA PRO A 177 -4.60 29.95 -4.19
C PRO A 177 -3.62 30.05 -3.01
N MET A 178 -2.36 30.42 -3.29
CA MET A 178 -1.32 30.45 -2.26
C MET A 178 -1.68 31.38 -1.08
N GLU A 179 -2.40 32.46 -1.35
CA GLU A 179 -2.89 33.44 -0.37
C GLU A 179 -3.88 32.85 0.65
N GLU A 180 -4.59 31.80 0.27
CA GLU A 180 -5.59 31.13 1.11
C GLU A 180 -5.01 29.92 1.88
N ARG A 181 -3.72 29.62 1.69
CA ARG A 181 -3.06 28.47 2.32
C ARG A 181 -2.55 28.83 3.70
N CYS A 182 -3.08 28.15 4.72
CA CYS A 182 -2.56 28.22 6.09
C CYS A 182 -1.74 26.96 6.43
N GLY A 183 -0.53 27.16 6.96
CA GLY A 183 0.28 26.07 7.49
C GLY A 183 -0.40 25.42 8.70
N VAL A 184 -0.49 24.09 8.70
CA VAL A 184 -0.99 23.33 9.84
C VAL A 184 0.20 22.70 10.57
N PHE A 185 0.40 23.09 11.82
CA PHE A 185 1.49 22.56 12.65
C PHE A 185 0.98 21.35 13.44
N ARG A 186 1.13 20.16 12.88
CA ARG A 186 0.92 18.91 13.61
C ARG A 186 2.17 18.66 14.48
N GLY A 187 1.97 18.51 15.79
CA GLY A 187 3.05 18.20 16.73
C GLY A 187 3.67 16.82 16.49
N PRO A 188 4.66 16.42 17.30
CA PRO A 188 5.27 15.10 17.21
C PRO A 188 4.26 13.99 17.52
N VAL A 189 4.51 12.78 16.99
CA VAL A 189 3.74 11.58 17.31
C VAL A 189 3.69 11.38 18.83
N GLN A 190 2.49 11.17 19.36
CA GLN A 190 2.27 10.88 20.77
C GLN A 190 2.00 9.38 20.95
N PHE A 191 2.61 8.78 21.97
CA PHE A 191 2.44 7.36 22.31
C PHE A 191 1.54 7.13 23.52
N SER A 192 1.30 8.18 24.31
CA SER A 192 0.46 8.17 25.50
C SER A 192 -0.44 9.41 25.55
N GLY A 193 -1.53 9.31 26.32
CA GLY A 193 -2.51 10.38 26.46
C GLY A 193 -3.56 10.44 25.35
N PRO A 194 -4.48 11.43 25.40
CA PRO A 194 -5.65 11.48 24.54
C PRO A 194 -5.34 11.58 23.03
N ALA A 195 -4.25 12.25 22.67
CA ALA A 195 -3.83 12.41 21.27
C ALA A 195 -3.28 11.11 20.65
N ALA A 196 -2.77 10.19 21.47
CA ALA A 196 -2.24 8.91 21.01
C ALA A 196 -3.35 7.91 20.66
N THR A 197 -4.54 8.06 21.25
CA THR A 197 -5.68 7.13 21.08
C THR A 197 -6.67 7.58 20.02
N ASP A 198 -6.72 8.88 19.70
CA ASP A 198 -7.68 9.47 18.77
C ASP A 198 -7.48 9.01 17.30
N PRO A 199 -8.42 8.26 16.70
CA PRO A 199 -8.35 7.81 15.31
C PRO A 199 -8.26 8.94 14.28
N ALA A 200 -8.73 10.15 14.60
CA ALA A 200 -8.68 11.28 13.68
C ALA A 200 -7.24 11.69 13.30
N HIS A 201 -6.27 11.43 14.17
CA HIS A 201 -4.86 11.77 13.93
C HIS A 201 -4.14 10.80 12.98
N ARG A 202 -4.72 9.61 12.77
CA ARG A 202 -4.16 8.55 11.89
C ARG A 202 -4.98 8.31 10.63
N SER A 203 -6.13 8.98 10.50
CA SER A 203 -7.01 8.79 9.35
C SER A 203 -6.42 9.46 8.11
N THR A 204 -6.29 8.69 7.04
CA THR A 204 -5.85 9.20 5.74
C THR A 204 -7.05 9.36 4.81
N TRP A 205 -6.92 10.23 3.81
CA TRP A 205 -7.93 10.38 2.75
C TRP A 205 -8.29 9.02 2.11
N PHE A 206 -7.31 8.14 1.93
CA PHE A 206 -7.56 6.79 1.43
C PHE A 206 -8.45 5.98 2.37
N MET A 207 -8.17 5.99 3.67
CA MET A 207 -8.94 5.22 4.66
C MET A 207 -10.41 5.69 4.71
N GLU A 208 -10.64 6.99 4.69
CA GLU A 208 -12.00 7.58 4.71
C GLU A 208 -12.83 7.24 3.47
N HIS A 209 -12.18 7.10 2.32
CA HIS A 209 -12.86 6.87 1.04
C HIS A 209 -12.80 5.40 0.59
N MET A 210 -12.06 4.56 1.31
CA MET A 210 -12.06 3.12 1.06
C MET A 210 -13.45 2.57 1.38
N PRO A 211 -14.01 1.72 0.50
CA PRO A 211 -15.28 1.09 0.80
C PRO A 211 -15.15 0.24 2.05
N ARG A 212 -16.02 0.50 3.02
CA ARG A 212 -16.27 -0.45 4.09
C ARG A 212 -16.71 -1.75 3.44
N GLN A 213 -15.95 -2.80 3.67
CA GLN A 213 -16.27 -4.13 3.17
C GLN A 213 -17.36 -4.71 4.07
N ASP A 214 -18.57 -4.21 3.88
CA ASP A 214 -19.76 -4.75 4.51
C ASP A 214 -20.22 -5.98 3.70
N PRO A 215 -20.10 -7.20 4.25
CA PRO A 215 -20.53 -8.40 3.57
C PRO A 215 -22.06 -8.45 3.43
N THR A 216 -22.82 -7.57 4.09
CA THR A 216 -24.29 -7.58 4.04
C THR A 216 -24.83 -7.51 2.61
N THR A 217 -24.24 -6.69 1.74
CA THR A 217 -24.70 -6.57 0.34
C THR A 217 -24.34 -7.81 -0.49
N PRO A 218 -23.08 -8.31 -0.49
CA PRO A 218 -22.74 -9.60 -1.07
C PRO A 218 -23.57 -10.77 -0.53
N LEU A 219 -23.80 -10.82 0.79
CA LEU A 219 -24.58 -11.89 1.43
C LEU A 219 -26.05 -11.84 1.03
N ARG A 220 -26.63 -10.64 0.86
CA ARG A 220 -27.99 -10.47 0.32
C ARG A 220 -28.06 -10.98 -1.12
N HIS A 221 -27.09 -10.64 -1.95
CA HIS A 221 -27.01 -11.11 -3.33
C HIS A 221 -26.83 -12.64 -3.42
N ILE A 222 -25.98 -13.22 -2.57
CA ILE A 222 -25.84 -14.68 -2.45
C ILE A 222 -27.17 -15.31 -2.01
N SER A 223 -27.88 -14.70 -1.05
CA SER A 223 -29.18 -15.17 -0.60
C SER A 223 -30.24 -15.14 -1.72
N GLU A 224 -30.24 -14.10 -2.56
CA GLU A 224 -31.11 -13.98 -3.74
C GLU A 224 -30.81 -15.09 -4.75
N LEU A 225 -29.54 -15.27 -5.12
CA LEU A 225 -29.09 -16.35 -6.02
C LEU A 225 -29.42 -17.75 -5.49
N CYS A 226 -29.28 -17.97 -4.18
CA CYS A 226 -29.70 -19.22 -3.55
C CYS A 226 -31.20 -19.45 -3.67
N GLY A 227 -32.03 -18.39 -3.56
CA GLY A 227 -33.47 -18.47 -3.79
C GLY A 227 -33.82 -18.82 -5.24
N GLU A 228 -33.13 -18.23 -6.21
CA GLU A 228 -33.29 -18.55 -7.62
C GLU A 228 -32.91 -20.01 -7.91
N LEU A 229 -31.79 -20.48 -7.36
CA LEU A 229 -31.34 -21.88 -7.47
C LEU A 229 -32.35 -22.86 -6.87
N GLN A 230 -32.93 -22.55 -5.71
CA GLN A 230 -34.00 -23.36 -5.11
C GLN A 230 -35.25 -23.41 -6.01
N SER A 231 -35.62 -22.29 -6.64
CA SER A 231 -36.75 -22.25 -7.57
C SER A 231 -36.50 -23.08 -8.84
N MET A 232 -35.27 -23.02 -9.39
CA MET A 232 -34.87 -23.84 -10.53
C MET A 232 -34.82 -25.33 -10.16
N MET A 233 -34.36 -25.66 -8.95
CA MET A 233 -34.35 -27.03 -8.44
C MET A 233 -35.77 -27.62 -8.38
N ALA A 234 -36.77 -26.83 -7.97
CA ALA A 234 -38.16 -27.25 -7.94
C ALA A 234 -38.75 -27.53 -9.34
N GLN A 235 -38.17 -26.97 -10.39
CA GLN A 235 -38.60 -27.13 -11.78
C GLN A 235 -37.72 -28.11 -12.58
N ALA A 236 -36.54 -28.48 -12.06
CA ALA A 236 -35.56 -29.30 -12.75
C ALA A 236 -36.00 -30.77 -12.80
N LYS A 237 -36.00 -31.34 -14.02
CA LYS A 237 -36.35 -32.75 -14.26
C LYS A 237 -35.13 -33.69 -14.38
N ALA A 238 -33.94 -33.14 -14.61
CA ALA A 238 -32.72 -33.92 -14.82
C ALA A 238 -31.92 -34.04 -13.51
N GLU A 239 -31.52 -35.26 -13.18
CA GLU A 239 -30.80 -35.62 -11.94
C GLU A 239 -29.42 -34.96 -11.84
N SER A 240 -28.73 -34.78 -12.98
CA SER A 240 -27.43 -34.10 -13.05
C SER A 240 -27.52 -32.63 -12.65
N THR A 241 -28.58 -31.92 -13.06
CA THR A 241 -28.87 -30.54 -12.63
C THR A 241 -29.20 -30.46 -11.15
N LEU A 242 -29.96 -31.43 -10.60
CA LEU A 242 -30.26 -31.47 -9.17
C LEU A 242 -28.99 -31.66 -8.34
N TYR A 243 -28.08 -32.54 -8.77
CA TYR A 243 -26.80 -32.76 -8.10
C TYR A 243 -25.91 -31.51 -8.13
N ALA A 244 -25.78 -30.85 -9.28
CA ALA A 244 -24.99 -29.62 -9.42
C ALA A 244 -25.55 -28.49 -8.54
N VAL A 245 -26.87 -28.28 -8.57
CA VAL A 245 -27.55 -27.24 -7.76
C VAL A 245 -27.41 -27.52 -6.27
N ASN A 246 -27.58 -28.77 -5.83
CA ASN A 246 -27.40 -29.16 -4.42
C ASN A 246 -25.96 -28.92 -3.94
N THR A 247 -24.97 -29.21 -4.79
CA THR A 247 -23.55 -28.97 -4.47
C THR A 247 -23.26 -27.46 -4.32
N ILE A 248 -23.81 -26.63 -5.21
CA ILE A 248 -23.67 -25.17 -5.14
C ILE A 248 -24.36 -24.61 -3.88
N LEU A 249 -25.58 -25.07 -3.57
CA LEU A 249 -26.31 -24.66 -2.37
C LEU A 249 -25.58 -25.09 -1.09
N ALA A 250 -25.03 -26.30 -1.02
CA ALA A 250 -24.25 -26.77 0.12
C ALA A 250 -23.00 -25.90 0.36
N ASN A 251 -22.31 -25.51 -0.72
CA ASN A 251 -21.18 -24.59 -0.63
C ASN A 251 -21.60 -23.20 -0.16
N ALA A 252 -22.73 -22.67 -0.67
CA ALA A 252 -23.25 -21.37 -0.24
C ALA A 252 -23.67 -21.36 1.24
N VAL A 253 -24.31 -22.43 1.72
CA VAL A 253 -24.66 -22.61 3.14
C VAL A 253 -23.40 -22.67 4.01
N SER A 254 -22.37 -23.41 3.58
CA SER A 254 -21.09 -23.48 4.27
C SER A 254 -20.42 -22.10 4.40
N ILE A 255 -20.47 -21.29 3.35
CA ILE A 255 -19.99 -19.90 3.38
C ILE A 255 -20.82 -19.07 4.38
N LEU A 256 -22.15 -19.16 4.35
CA LEU A 256 -23.04 -18.44 5.26
C LEU A 256 -22.80 -18.83 6.73
N ASP A 257 -22.61 -20.11 7.03
CA ASP A 257 -22.30 -20.59 8.38
C ASP A 257 -20.93 -20.12 8.86
N ALA A 258 -19.93 -20.05 7.97
CA ALA A 258 -18.63 -19.47 8.29
C ALA A 258 -18.77 -17.98 8.68
N TYR A 259 -19.55 -17.20 7.92
CA TYR A 259 -19.84 -15.80 8.25
C TYR A 259 -20.62 -15.64 9.56
N LYS A 260 -21.58 -16.51 9.84
CA LYS A 260 -22.32 -16.51 11.11
C LYS A 260 -21.41 -16.81 12.30
N SER A 261 -20.44 -17.72 12.13
CA SER A 261 -19.44 -18.02 13.16
C SER A 261 -18.51 -16.83 13.43
N LEU A 262 -18.16 -16.08 12.38
CA LEU A 262 -17.37 -14.85 12.44
C LEU A 262 -18.11 -13.69 13.13
N ASP A 263 -19.42 -13.54 12.89
CA ASP A 263 -20.24 -12.53 13.60
C ASP A 263 -20.37 -12.87 15.09
N VAL A 264 -20.58 -14.15 15.42
CA VAL A 264 -20.68 -14.60 16.81
C VAL A 264 -19.34 -14.48 17.54
N SER A 265 -18.21 -14.75 16.87
CA SER A 265 -16.87 -14.56 17.45
C SER A 265 -16.54 -13.08 17.62
N SER A 266 -16.93 -12.21 16.68
CA SER A 266 -16.81 -10.76 16.81
C SER A 266 -17.61 -10.21 18.01
N ARG A 267 -18.81 -10.75 18.27
CA ARG A 267 -19.59 -10.40 19.48
C ARG A 267 -18.98 -10.92 20.78
N ARG A 268 -18.28 -12.06 20.75
CA ARG A 268 -17.52 -12.57 21.91
C ARG A 268 -16.22 -11.81 22.16
N ALA A 269 -15.56 -11.32 21.10
CA ALA A 269 -14.36 -10.49 21.18
C ALA A 269 -14.61 -9.07 21.73
N ALA A 270 -15.87 -8.69 21.97
CA ALA A 270 -16.22 -7.54 22.78
C ALA A 270 -15.97 -7.76 24.30
N GLN A 271 -15.55 -8.96 24.71
CA GLN A 271 -14.92 -9.18 26.02
C GLN A 271 -13.45 -8.77 25.96
N SER A 272 -13.00 -8.04 26.97
CA SER A 272 -11.64 -7.52 27.07
C SER A 272 -10.61 -8.65 26.96
N LEU A 273 -9.52 -8.41 26.21
CA LEU A 273 -8.34 -9.29 26.18
C LEU A 273 -7.76 -9.57 27.59
N ALA A 274 -8.09 -8.73 28.58
CA ALA A 274 -7.73 -8.91 29.97
C ALA A 274 -8.45 -10.08 30.68
N ASP A 275 -9.56 -10.59 30.11
CA ASP A 275 -10.41 -11.61 30.73
C ASP A 275 -10.08 -13.04 30.25
N ILE A 276 -9.08 -13.21 29.38
CA ILE A 276 -8.63 -14.52 28.90
C ILE A 276 -7.62 -15.10 29.90
N PRO A 277 -7.89 -16.25 30.54
CA PRO A 277 -6.94 -16.88 31.46
C PRO A 277 -5.64 -17.25 30.72
N ILE A 278 -4.49 -16.89 31.30
CA ILE A 278 -3.14 -17.05 30.73
C ILE A 278 -2.67 -18.53 30.65
N ASP A 279 -3.50 -19.50 31.03
CA ASP A 279 -3.08 -20.89 31.28
C ASP A 279 -2.89 -21.79 30.04
N VAL A 280 -2.65 -21.22 28.85
CA VAL A 280 -2.18 -22.01 27.70
C VAL A 280 -0.81 -21.51 27.29
N ALA A 281 0.21 -21.97 28.01
CA ALA A 281 1.59 -21.87 27.57
C ALA A 281 1.70 -22.56 26.18
N PRO A 282 2.06 -21.84 25.11
CA PRO A 282 2.31 -22.48 23.82
C PRO A 282 3.47 -23.45 24.01
N HIS A 283 3.27 -24.72 23.66
CA HIS A 283 4.36 -25.67 23.55
C HIS A 283 5.33 -25.14 22.50
N VAL A 284 6.42 -24.55 22.96
CA VAL A 284 7.54 -24.14 22.14
C VAL A 284 8.08 -25.40 21.47
N TRP A 285 7.84 -25.53 20.17
CA TRP A 285 8.46 -26.57 19.35
C TRP A 285 9.97 -26.35 19.36
N ARG A 286 10.69 -27.12 20.18
CA ARG A 286 12.15 -27.20 20.09
C ARG A 286 12.47 -27.99 18.83
N THR A 287 12.98 -27.31 17.81
CA THR A 287 13.65 -27.97 16.67
C THR A 287 14.79 -28.81 17.23
N LYS A 288 14.72 -30.13 17.03
CA LYS A 288 15.85 -31.04 17.28
C LYS A 288 16.99 -30.60 16.37
N ILE A 289 18.04 -30.04 16.95
CA ILE A 289 19.37 -30.02 16.31
C ILE A 289 19.86 -31.46 16.44
N GLU A 290 19.97 -32.16 15.31
CA GLU A 290 20.65 -33.45 15.28
C GLU A 290 22.16 -33.20 15.48
N ASP A 291 22.69 -33.76 16.57
CA ASP A 291 24.12 -33.83 16.85
C ASP A 291 24.81 -34.72 15.80
N ALA A 292 25.28 -34.11 14.72
CA ALA A 292 26.22 -34.73 13.79
C ALA A 292 27.67 -34.31 14.15
N LEU A 293 28.15 -34.78 15.31
CA LEU A 293 29.58 -34.86 15.63
C LEU A 293 29.84 -36.12 16.46
N ARG A 294 30.01 -37.24 15.76
CA ARG A 294 30.86 -38.38 16.13
C ARG A 294 31.51 -38.93 14.87
#